data_AF-A0A2M6Y7Y2-F1
#
_entry.id   AF-A0A2M6Y7Y2-F1
#
_cell.length_a   1.000
_cell.length_b   1.000
_cell.length_c   1.000
_cell.angle_alpha   90.00
_cell.angle_beta   90.00
_cell.angle_gamma   90.00
#
_symmetry.space_group_name_H-M   'P 1'
#
loop_
_entity.id
_entity.type
_entity.pdbx_description
1 polymer ?
#
loop_
_entity_poly.entity_id
_entity_poly.type
_entity_poly.pdbx_seq_one_letter_code
_entity_poly.pdbx_strand_id
1 'polypeptide(L)'
;DRVVGVTDYCDYPPEALAKESIGGPWTPNVEKIVALTPDLILAADINPIDVINTLEDLGLTVFGIEATDLEDLLDDIRTVGQITDKEAEANVLTGDMQNRINAVTAKTAGLSPAQRPRTFHICWHDPIWT
;
A
#
# COMPACT_ATOMS: atom_id res chain seq x y z
N ASP A 1 -8.20 -8.17 -11.24
CA ASP A 1 -7.95 -9.03 -12.42
C ASP A 1 -6.66 -8.65 -13.17
N ARG A 2 -6.43 -7.36 -13.44
CA ARG A 2 -5.27 -6.80 -14.18
C ARG A 2 -3.89 -6.97 -13.53
N VAL A 3 -3.82 -7.33 -12.24
CA VAL A 3 -2.54 -7.55 -11.54
C VAL A 3 -1.85 -8.80 -12.08
N VAL A 4 -0.62 -8.65 -12.58
CA VAL A 4 0.20 -9.75 -13.14
C VAL A 4 1.29 -10.25 -12.20
N GLY A 5 1.69 -9.45 -11.20
CA GLY A 5 2.68 -9.83 -10.21
C GLY A 5 2.45 -9.14 -8.87
N VAL A 6 2.87 -9.79 -7.78
CA VAL A 6 2.73 -9.31 -6.41
C VAL A 6 4.00 -9.62 -5.60
N THR A 7 4.16 -8.99 -4.43
CA THR A 7 5.28 -9.34 -3.55
C THR A 7 4.99 -10.62 -2.75
N ASP A 8 6.03 -11.21 -2.15
CA ASP A 8 5.92 -12.40 -1.30
C ASP A 8 4.93 -12.26 -0.13
N TYR A 9 4.60 -11.02 0.26
CA TYR A 9 3.74 -10.72 1.40
C TYR A 9 2.32 -10.29 1.00
N CYS A 10 1.99 -10.31 -0.29
CA CYS A 10 0.64 -10.00 -0.77
C CYS A 10 -0.28 -11.21 -0.60
N ASP A 11 -0.91 -11.33 0.57
CA ASP A 11 -1.80 -12.43 0.94
C ASP A 11 -3.30 -12.06 0.96
N TYR A 12 -3.62 -10.79 0.69
CA TYR A 12 -4.98 -10.26 0.63
C TYR A 12 -5.20 -9.39 -0.63
N PRO A 13 -6.40 -9.47 -1.25
CA PRO A 13 -7.45 -10.47 -1.01
C PRO A 13 -6.98 -11.89 -1.40
N PRO A 14 -7.70 -12.97 -1.02
CA PRO A 14 -7.19 -14.35 -1.20
C PRO A 14 -6.75 -14.71 -2.62
N GLU A 15 -7.33 -14.07 -3.64
CA GLU A 15 -6.93 -14.22 -5.04
C GLU A 15 -5.53 -13.66 -5.37
N ALA A 16 -4.95 -12.82 -4.51
CA ALA A 16 -3.57 -12.34 -4.63
C ALA A 16 -2.54 -13.47 -4.51
N LEU A 17 -2.84 -14.50 -3.70
CA LEU A 17 -2.00 -15.69 -3.53
C LEU A 17 -1.83 -16.51 -4.82
N ALA A 18 -2.70 -16.30 -5.81
CA ALA A 18 -2.63 -16.97 -7.11
C ALA A 18 -1.78 -16.18 -8.14
N LYS A 19 -1.27 -15.00 -7.79
CA LYS A 19 -0.46 -14.15 -8.67
C LYS A 19 1.02 -14.54 -8.61
N GLU A 20 1.75 -14.24 -9.67
CA GLU A 20 3.20 -14.52 -9.71
C GLU A 20 3.91 -13.67 -8.65
N SER A 21 4.74 -14.30 -7.82
CA SER A 21 5.59 -13.56 -6.90
C SER A 21 6.79 -12.97 -7.65
N ILE A 22 6.96 -11.65 -7.52
CA ILE A 22 8.13 -10.89 -7.96
C ILE A 22 9.22 -10.78 -6.88
N GLY A 23 9.11 -11.52 -5.77
CA GLY A 23 9.99 -11.43 -4.60
C GLY A 23 9.49 -10.47 -3.52
N GLY A 24 10.32 -10.22 -2.51
CA GLY A 24 9.97 -9.34 -1.38
C GLY A 24 10.03 -7.86 -1.74
N PRO A 25 9.36 -6.97 -0.97
CA PRO A 25 9.35 -5.53 -1.23
C PRO A 25 10.74 -4.89 -1.09
N TRP A 26 11.62 -5.43 -0.25
CA TRP A 26 13.02 -4.99 -0.11
C TRP A 26 13.98 -5.61 -1.14
N THR A 27 13.59 -6.74 -1.75
CA THR A 27 14.42 -7.49 -2.70
C THR A 27 13.60 -7.91 -3.92
N PRO A 28 12.98 -6.96 -4.64
CA PRO A 28 12.20 -7.27 -5.83
C PRO A 28 13.10 -7.81 -6.95
N ASN A 29 12.62 -8.83 -7.66
CA ASN A 29 13.32 -9.46 -8.76
C ASN A 29 13.01 -8.72 -10.08
N VAL A 30 13.96 -7.90 -10.53
CA VAL A 30 13.81 -7.06 -11.73
C VAL A 30 13.56 -7.91 -12.98
N GLU A 31 14.27 -9.04 -13.14
CA GLU A 31 14.11 -9.91 -14.30
C GLU A 31 12.69 -10.50 -14.39
N LYS A 32 12.12 -10.90 -13.26
CA LYS A 32 10.73 -11.37 -13.18
C LYS A 32 9.75 -10.26 -13.51
N ILE A 33 9.95 -9.06 -12.98
CA ILE A 33 9.09 -7.91 -13.27
C ILE A 33 9.08 -7.62 -14.77
N VAL A 34 10.25 -7.54 -15.40
CA VAL A 34 10.39 -7.30 -16.85
C VAL A 34 9.72 -8.43 -17.65
N ALA A 35 9.89 -9.68 -17.26
CA ALA A 35 9.31 -10.83 -17.94
C ALA A 35 7.77 -10.85 -17.91
N LEU A 36 7.15 -10.22 -16.91
CA LEU A 36 5.69 -10.06 -16.82
C LEU A 36 5.14 -8.96 -17.73
N THR A 37 6.00 -8.14 -18.34
CA THR A 37 5.62 -7.03 -19.25
C THR A 37 4.53 -6.10 -18.68
N PRO A 38 4.70 -5.56 -17.46
CA PRO A 38 3.69 -4.68 -16.86
C PRO A 38 3.57 -3.36 -17.62
N ASP A 39 2.35 -2.84 -17.71
CA ASP A 39 2.05 -1.49 -18.21
C ASP A 39 2.16 -0.42 -17.12
N LEU A 40 2.06 -0.82 -15.86
CA LEU A 40 2.20 0.03 -14.67
C LEU A 40 2.80 -0.78 -13.52
N ILE A 41 3.72 -0.17 -12.79
CA ILE A 41 4.27 -0.68 -11.52
C ILE A 41 3.90 0.30 -10.42
N LEU A 42 3.25 -0.20 -9.36
CA LEU A 42 3.05 0.57 -8.13
C LEU A 42 4.22 0.28 -7.18
N ALA A 43 4.97 1.32 -6.83
CA ALA A 43 6.08 1.26 -5.89
C ALA A 43 5.75 2.04 -4.63
N ALA A 44 6.30 1.63 -3.49
CA ALA A 44 6.18 2.34 -2.22
C ALA A 44 7.58 2.69 -1.66
N ASP A 45 7.60 3.52 -0.62
CA ASP A 45 8.80 3.98 0.10
C ASP A 45 9.73 2.83 0.57
N ILE A 46 9.15 1.67 0.84
CA ILE A 46 9.85 0.45 1.25
C ILE A 46 10.70 -0.18 0.13
N ASN A 47 10.41 0.14 -1.14
CA ASN A 47 11.14 -0.40 -2.28
C ASN A 47 12.48 0.34 -2.46
N PRO A 48 13.60 -0.37 -2.70
CA PRO A 48 14.89 0.29 -2.89
C PRO A 48 14.87 1.22 -4.11
N ILE A 49 15.29 2.47 -3.91
CA ILE A 49 15.30 3.49 -4.99
C ILE A 49 16.14 3.06 -6.20
N ASP A 50 17.24 2.32 -5.99
CA ASP A 50 18.07 1.81 -7.08
C ASP A 50 17.32 0.81 -7.98
N VAL A 51 16.40 0.02 -7.41
CA VAL A 51 15.54 -0.88 -8.18
C VAL A 51 14.51 -0.08 -8.96
N ILE A 52 13.89 0.93 -8.34
CA ILE A 52 12.94 1.82 -9.02
C ILE A 52 13.60 2.48 -10.24
N ASN A 53 14.77 3.09 -10.04
CA ASN A 53 15.54 3.72 -11.12
C ASN A 53 15.88 2.72 -12.24
N THR A 54 16.26 1.48 -11.87
CA THR A 54 16.55 0.42 -12.85
C THR A 54 15.31 0.08 -13.69
N LEU A 55 14.13 -0.01 -13.08
CA LEU A 55 12.88 -0.30 -13.80
C LEU A 55 12.50 0.85 -14.74
N GLU A 56 12.66 2.10 -14.31
CA GLU A 56 12.44 3.29 -15.14
C GLU A 56 13.44 3.36 -16.31
N ASP A 57 14.72 3.09 -16.07
CA ASP A 57 15.77 3.03 -17.10
C ASP A 57 15.50 1.95 -18.16
N LEU A 58 14.80 0.88 -17.78
CA LEU A 58 14.31 -0.16 -18.69
C LEU A 58 13.04 0.24 -19.46
N GLY A 59 12.55 1.47 -19.24
CA GLY A 59 11.39 2.04 -19.93
C GLY A 59 10.04 1.63 -19.36
N LEU A 60 10.00 1.07 -18.13
CA LEU A 60 8.75 0.70 -17.46
C LEU A 60 8.15 1.93 -16.78
N THR A 61 6.82 2.01 -16.78
CA THR A 61 6.10 3.07 -16.06
C THR A 61 5.99 2.69 -14.60
N VAL A 62 6.67 3.44 -13.73
CA VAL A 62 6.61 3.27 -12.27
C VAL A 62 5.88 4.45 -11.66
N PHE A 63 4.95 4.17 -10.74
CA PHE A 63 4.21 5.16 -9.98
C PHE A 63 4.44 4.92 -8.49
N GLY A 64 5.00 5.92 -7.80
CA GLY A 64 5.22 5.89 -6.37
C GLY A 64 3.96 6.27 -5.58
N ILE A 65 3.64 5.50 -4.55
CA ILE A 65 2.63 5.81 -3.54
C ILE A 65 3.31 5.91 -2.17
N GLU A 66 2.92 6.91 -1.39
CA GLU A 66 3.47 7.16 -0.05
C GLU A 66 2.37 7.80 0.81
N ALA A 67 1.83 7.00 1.75
CA ALA A 67 0.84 7.47 2.69
C ALA A 67 1.48 7.67 4.07
N THR A 68 1.48 8.91 4.57
CA THR A 68 2.01 9.23 5.91
C THR A 68 0.91 9.34 6.97
N ASP A 69 -0.33 9.54 6.55
CA ASP A 69 -1.51 9.50 7.40
C ASP A 69 -2.73 8.86 6.70
N LEU A 70 -3.89 8.92 7.38
CA LEU A 70 -5.13 8.33 6.88
C LEU A 70 -5.75 9.12 5.72
N GLU A 71 -5.50 10.42 5.61
CA GLU A 71 -6.00 11.23 4.51
C GLU A 71 -5.19 10.92 3.25
N ASP A 72 -3.86 10.89 3.36
CA ASP A 72 -2.95 10.47 2.28
C ASP A 72 -3.32 9.07 1.77
N LEU A 73 -3.58 8.11 2.67
CA LEU A 73 -3.98 6.75 2.29
C LEU A 73 -5.26 6.74 1.44
N LEU A 74 -6.25 7.57 1.77
CA LEU A 74 -7.48 7.64 0.99
C LEU A 74 -7.23 8.29 -0.38
N ASP A 75 -6.34 9.26 -0.45
CA ASP A 75 -5.95 9.92 -1.70
C ASP A 75 -5.12 9.01 -2.61
N ASP A 76 -4.23 8.18 -2.05
CA ASP A 76 -3.52 7.14 -2.79
C ASP A 76 -4.49 6.15 -3.43
N ILE A 77 -5.49 5.67 -2.67
CA ILE A 77 -6.52 4.76 -3.20
C ILE A 77 -7.31 5.42 -4.35
N ARG A 78 -7.68 6.70 -4.21
CA ARG A 78 -8.38 7.44 -5.27
C ARG A 78 -7.50 7.62 -6.50
N THR A 79 -6.22 7.92 -6.31
CA THR A 79 -5.24 8.12 -7.37
C THR A 79 -5.02 6.82 -8.15
N VAL A 80 -4.83 5.70 -7.46
CA VAL A 80 -4.76 4.37 -8.09
C VAL A 80 -6.07 4.06 -8.84
N GLY A 81 -7.22 4.41 -8.26
CA GLY A 81 -8.51 4.33 -8.94
C GLY A 81 -8.52 5.09 -10.28
N GLN A 82 -8.06 6.33 -10.30
CA GLN A 82 -7.97 7.14 -11.53
C GLN A 82 -7.01 6.55 -12.56
N ILE A 83 -5.81 6.15 -12.13
CA ILE A 83 -4.80 5.57 -13.03
C ILE A 83 -5.31 4.27 -13.67
N THR A 84 -6.15 3.51 -12.96
CA THR A 84 -6.61 2.19 -13.40
C THR A 84 -8.02 2.18 -14.02
N ASP A 85 -8.68 3.34 -14.17
CA ASP A 85 -10.07 3.50 -14.65
C ASP A 85 -11.07 2.76 -13.73
N LYS A 86 -10.91 3.00 -12.43
CA LYS A 86 -11.60 2.38 -11.28
C LYS A 86 -12.02 3.40 -10.24
N GLU A 87 -12.29 4.64 -10.65
CA GLU A 87 -12.69 5.73 -9.77
C GLU A 87 -13.98 5.41 -9.01
N ALA A 88 -14.93 4.72 -9.64
CA ALA A 88 -16.19 4.37 -8.98
C ALA A 88 -15.95 3.40 -7.81
N GLU A 89 -15.18 2.34 -8.02
CA GLU A 89 -14.81 1.37 -6.99
C GLU A 89 -13.94 2.01 -5.90
N ALA A 90 -12.98 2.86 -6.27
CA ALA A 90 -12.14 3.59 -5.31
C ALA A 90 -12.95 4.57 -4.44
N ASN A 91 -13.92 5.27 -5.02
CA ASN A 91 -14.80 6.18 -4.28
C ASN A 91 -15.70 5.45 -3.28
N VAL A 92 -16.23 4.28 -3.65
CA VAL A 92 -16.99 3.44 -2.71
C VAL A 92 -16.10 2.98 -1.56
N LEU A 93 -14.92 2.43 -1.86
CA LEU A 93 -13.97 1.94 -0.86
C LEU A 93 -13.55 3.05 0.12
N THR A 94 -13.14 4.21 -0.41
CA THR A 94 -12.70 5.33 0.43
C THR A 94 -13.84 5.95 1.22
N GLY A 95 -15.06 5.96 0.68
CA GLY A 95 -16.27 6.35 1.43
C GLY A 95 -16.53 5.44 2.63
N ASP A 96 -16.43 4.13 2.45
CA ASP A 96 -16.60 3.15 3.52
C ASP A 96 -15.49 3.26 4.58
N MET A 97 -14.24 3.46 4.15
CA MET A 97 -13.12 3.71 5.07
C MET A 97 -13.32 5.00 5.86
N GLN A 98 -13.72 6.09 5.21
CA GLN A 98 -13.99 7.37 5.88
C GLN A 98 -15.12 7.24 6.91
N ASN A 99 -16.18 6.49 6.58
CA ASN A 99 -17.27 6.22 7.52
C ASN A 99 -16.78 5.48 8.77
N ARG A 100 -15.88 4.50 8.61
CA ARG A 100 -15.27 3.77 9.73
C ARG A 100 -14.38 4.67 10.58
N ILE A 101 -13.56 5.51 9.94
CA ILE A 101 -12.71 6.51 10.62
C ILE A 101 -13.60 7.44 11.45
N ASN A 102 -14.63 8.02 10.84
CA ASN A 102 -15.58 8.93 11.50
C ASN A 102 -16.26 8.26 12.71
N ALA A 103 -16.64 6.99 12.58
CA ALA A 103 -17.26 6.25 13.67
C ALA A 103 -16.34 6.07 14.88
N VAL A 104 -15.04 5.81 14.66
CA VAL A 104 -14.04 5.71 15.74
C VAL A 104 -13.75 7.09 16.35
N THR A 105 -13.58 8.11 15.51
CA THR A 105 -13.34 9.49 15.96
C THR A 105 -14.50 9.99 16.82
N ALA A 106 -15.75 9.78 16.40
CA ALA A 106 -16.92 10.17 17.17
C ALA A 106 -17.01 9.46 18.54
N LYS A 107 -16.72 8.16 18.59
CA LYS A 107 -16.72 7.38 19.84
C LYS A 107 -15.64 7.81 20.83
N THR A 108 -14.54 8.40 20.35
CA THR A 108 -13.38 8.76 21.16
C THR A 108 -13.25 10.26 21.45
N ALA A 109 -13.96 11.11 20.70
CA ALA A 109 -13.88 12.57 20.80
C ALA A 109 -14.12 13.12 22.22
N GLY A 110 -15.04 12.51 22.98
CA GLY A 110 -15.39 12.93 24.34
C GLY A 110 -14.46 12.41 25.45
N LEU A 111 -13.46 11.59 25.13
CA LEU A 111 -12.57 11.02 26.15
C LEU A 111 -11.61 12.07 26.68
N SER A 112 -11.66 12.29 27.99
CA SER A 112 -10.68 13.11 28.71
C SER A 112 -9.28 12.47 28.67
N PRO A 113 -8.19 13.23 28.92
CA PRO A 113 -6.84 12.68 28.97
C PRO A 113 -6.69 11.50 29.95
N ALA A 114 -7.40 11.51 31.07
CA ALA A 114 -7.37 10.43 32.06
C ALA A 114 -8.00 9.11 31.56
N GLN A 115 -8.87 9.19 30.54
CA GLN A 115 -9.51 8.03 29.92
C GLN A 115 -8.73 7.48 28.72
N ARG A 116 -7.64 8.15 28.32
CA ARG A 116 -6.79 7.73 27.20
C ARG A 116 -5.60 6.92 27.74
N PRO A 117 -5.58 5.59 27.58
CA PRO A 117 -4.49 4.77 28.08
C PRO A 117 -3.18 5.16 27.39
N ARG A 118 -2.09 5.18 28.15
CA ARG A 118 -0.75 5.33 27.58
C ARG A 118 -0.38 4.03 26.88
N THR A 119 -0.03 4.13 25.61
CA THR A 119 0.38 2.98 24.79
C THR A 119 1.88 3.06 24.50
N PHE A 120 2.51 1.89 24.45
CA PHE A 120 3.84 1.70 23.89
C PHE A 120 3.69 0.63 22.81
N HIS A 121 3.89 1.03 21.55
CA HIS A 121 3.78 0.15 20.40
C HIS A 121 5.16 -0.40 20.08
N ILE A 122 5.26 -1.72 19.91
CA ILE A 122 6.51 -2.42 19.58
C ILE A 122 6.23 -3.18 18.29
N CYS A 123 6.84 -2.77 17.19
CA CYS A 123 6.69 -3.42 15.89
C CYS A 123 7.65 -4.60 15.71
N TRP A 124 8.79 -4.62 16.41
CA TRP A 124 9.74 -5.74 16.42
C TRP A 124 10.40 -5.90 17.79
N HIS A 125 10.70 -7.14 18.21
CA HIS A 125 11.14 -7.42 19.59
C HIS A 125 12.65 -7.58 19.79
N ASP A 126 13.44 -7.82 18.73
CA ASP A 126 14.90 -8.03 18.85
C ASP A 126 15.70 -7.59 17.60
N PRO A 127 16.34 -6.40 17.62
CA PRO A 127 16.28 -5.40 18.68
C PRO A 127 14.88 -4.75 18.75
N ILE A 128 14.55 -4.07 19.85
CA ILE A 128 13.25 -3.40 19.98
C ILE A 128 13.11 -2.31 18.91
N TRP A 129 12.06 -2.39 18.09
CA TRP A 129 11.61 -1.33 17.20
C TRP A 129 10.21 -0.87 17.63
N THR A 130 9.96 0.43 17.58
CA THR A 130 8.76 1.10 18.11
C THR A 130 8.11 1.97 17.07
#